data_AF-A0A4Q2M3W7-F1
#
_entry.id   AF-A0A4Q2M3W7-F1
#
_cell.length_a   1.000
_cell.length_b   1.000
_cell.length_c   1.000
_cell.angle_alpha   90.00
_cell.angle_beta   90.00
_cell.angle_gamma   90.00
#
_symmetry.space_group_name_H-M   'P 1'
#
loop_
_entity.id
_entity.type
_entity.pdbx_description
1 polymer ?
#
loop_
_entity_poly.entity_id
_entity_poly.type
_entity_poly.pdbx_seq_one_letter_code
_entity_poly.pdbx_strand_id
1 'polypeptide(L)'
;MSAESPAAPRPARSIRQTLASIVLAFELVVVFLAALVIWGLDAAPFGLPAWSALIAGGVLLVGMIAAIGLLRVEAGFILGWVLQVLILLAGFLNPALFIVGALFGGMWWYCMVVGARIDRQRKELA
;
A
#
# COMPACT_ATOMS: atom_id res chain seq x y z
N MET A 1 44.53 -4.97 -22.25
CA MET A 1 43.77 -3.97 -21.48
C MET A 1 42.36 -3.92 -22.06
N SER A 2 41.44 -4.71 -21.49
CA SER A 2 40.02 -4.66 -21.88
C SER A 2 39.41 -3.43 -21.23
N ALA A 3 38.90 -2.51 -22.04
CA ALA A 3 38.19 -1.32 -21.54
C ALA A 3 36.90 -1.77 -20.86
N GLU A 4 36.83 -1.60 -19.54
CA GLU A 4 35.61 -1.81 -18.77
C GLU A 4 34.61 -0.73 -19.19
N SER A 5 33.58 -1.12 -19.94
CA SER A 5 32.51 -0.21 -20.35
C SER A 5 31.76 0.24 -19.08
N PRO A 6 31.68 1.55 -18.77
CA PRO A 6 30.99 2.01 -17.57
C PRO A 6 29.53 1.60 -17.64
N ALA A 7 29.09 0.76 -16.70
CA ALA A 7 27.71 0.30 -16.60
C ALA A 7 26.77 1.50 -16.56
N ALA A 8 25.82 1.56 -17.51
CA ALA A 8 24.87 2.66 -17.62
C ALA A 8 24.13 2.88 -16.29
N PRO A 9 23.95 4.14 -15.84
CA PRO A 9 23.29 4.44 -14.58
C PRO A 9 21.87 3.87 -14.55
N ARG A 10 21.51 3.18 -13.46
CA ARG A 10 20.17 2.63 -13.28
C ARG A 10 19.13 3.76 -13.36
N PRO A 11 18.02 3.57 -14.09
CA PRO A 11 16.98 4.59 -14.18
C PRO A 11 16.46 4.95 -12.78
N ALA A 12 16.34 6.25 -12.50
CA ALA A 12 15.83 6.75 -11.23
C ALA A 12 14.39 6.26 -11.00
N ARG A 13 14.05 5.90 -9.76
CA ARG A 13 12.69 5.49 -9.41
C ARG A 13 11.70 6.60 -9.72
N SER A 14 10.53 6.21 -10.25
CA SER A 14 9.41 7.12 -10.51
C SER A 14 8.97 7.81 -9.21
N ILE A 15 8.54 9.07 -9.31
CA ILE A 15 8.01 9.81 -8.15
C ILE A 15 6.70 9.17 -7.71
N ARG A 16 5.84 8.77 -8.65
CA ARG A 16 4.62 8.00 -8.35
C ARG A 16 4.91 6.76 -7.53
N GLN A 17 5.91 5.97 -7.93
CA GLN A 17 6.31 4.76 -7.21
C GLN A 17 6.78 5.06 -5.78
N THR A 18 7.59 6.10 -5.62
CA THR A 18 8.15 6.47 -4.32
C THR A 18 7.05 6.92 -3.36
N LEU A 19 6.19 7.82 -3.81
CA LEU A 19 5.04 8.28 -3.01
C LEU A 19 4.12 7.12 -2.64
N ALA A 20 3.73 6.27 -3.61
CA ALA A 20 2.90 5.10 -3.37
C ALA A 20 3.51 4.13 -2.34
N SER A 21 4.83 3.92 -2.39
CA SER A 21 5.52 3.05 -1.44
C SER A 21 5.50 3.59 -0.02
N ILE A 22 5.60 4.92 0.15
CA ILE A 22 5.53 5.59 1.45
C ILE A 22 4.12 5.44 2.02
N VAL A 23 3.09 5.70 1.21
CA VAL A 23 1.68 5.55 1.60
C VAL A 23 1.41 4.14 2.11
N LEU A 24 1.72 3.11 1.31
CA LEU A 24 1.52 1.71 1.70
C LEU A 24 2.34 1.30 2.93
N ALA A 25 3.55 1.81 3.10
CA ALA A 25 4.38 1.48 4.26
C ALA A 25 3.80 2.02 5.57
N PHE A 26 3.29 3.26 5.57
CA PHE A 26 2.60 3.81 6.74
C PHE A 26 1.28 3.10 7.00
N GLU A 27 0.51 2.83 5.94
CA GLU A 27 -0.74 2.12 6.06
C GLU A 27 -0.55 0.70 6.61
N LEU A 28 0.52 0.02 6.22
CA LEU A 28 0.87 -1.31 6.73
C LEU A 28 1.02 -1.31 8.25
N VAL A 29 1.66 -0.28 8.82
CA VAL A 29 1.77 -0.12 10.27
C VAL A 29 0.38 0.08 10.89
N VAL A 30 -0.47 0.88 10.27
CA VAL A 30 -1.84 1.12 10.78
C VAL A 30 -2.69 -0.15 10.73
N VAL A 31 -2.64 -0.91 9.64
CA VAL A 31 -3.36 -2.18 9.49
C VAL A 31 -2.88 -3.23 10.49
N PHE A 32 -1.57 -3.29 10.75
CA PHE A 32 -1.01 -4.15 11.80
C PHE A 32 -1.58 -3.80 13.17
N LEU A 33 -1.56 -2.51 13.54
CA LEU A 33 -2.14 -2.05 14.80
C LEU A 33 -3.64 -2.31 14.87
N ALA A 34 -4.36 -2.09 13.77
CA ALA A 34 -5.79 -2.36 13.71
C ALA A 34 -6.13 -3.84 13.92
N ALA A 35 -5.34 -4.76 13.36
CA ALA A 35 -5.50 -6.19 13.59
C ALA A 35 -5.31 -6.55 15.07
N LEU A 36 -4.32 -5.94 15.75
CA LEU A 36 -4.12 -6.12 17.18
C LEU A 36 -5.27 -5.54 18.01
N VAL A 37 -5.82 -4.39 17.62
CA VAL A 37 -6.97 -3.78 18.30
C VAL A 37 -8.22 -4.65 18.16
N ILE A 38 -8.53 -5.13 16.96
CA ILE A 38 -9.69 -6.00 16.72
C ILE A 38 -9.56 -7.31 17.51
N TRP A 39 -8.37 -7.91 17.50
CA TRP A 39 -8.09 -9.11 18.30
C TRP A 39 -8.18 -8.85 19.80
N GLY A 40 -7.58 -7.76 20.30
CA GLY A 40 -7.55 -7.43 21.72
C GLY A 40 -8.90 -7.05 22.31
N LEU A 41 -9.84 -6.58 21.48
CA LEU A 41 -11.22 -6.29 21.85
C LEU A 41 -12.16 -7.50 21.71
N ASP A 42 -11.65 -8.66 21.29
CA ASP A 42 -12.43 -9.85 20.91
C ASP A 42 -13.59 -9.51 19.94
N ALA A 43 -13.35 -8.53 19.07
CA ALA A 43 -14.34 -7.97 18.16
C ALA A 43 -14.41 -8.75 16.83
N ALA A 44 -14.09 -10.03 16.85
CA ALA A 44 -14.13 -10.88 15.66
C ALA A 44 -15.60 -11.04 15.20
N PRO A 45 -15.92 -10.72 13.95
CA PRO A 45 -17.31 -10.79 13.49
C PRO A 45 -17.77 -12.24 13.31
N PHE A 46 -19.10 -12.43 13.26
CA PHE A 46 -19.76 -13.70 12.90
C PHE A 46 -19.53 -14.88 13.85
N GLY A 47 -19.18 -14.63 15.13
CA GLY A 47 -18.89 -15.71 16.09
C GLY A 47 -17.62 -16.48 15.74
N LEU A 48 -16.76 -15.90 14.91
CA LEU A 48 -15.45 -16.46 14.59
C LEU A 48 -14.52 -16.32 15.81
N PRO A 49 -13.56 -17.24 15.97
CA PRO A 49 -12.57 -17.13 17.04
C PRO A 49 -11.77 -15.83 16.95
N ALA A 50 -11.36 -15.27 18.08
CA ALA A 50 -10.54 -14.05 18.16
C ALA A 50 -9.34 -14.08 17.20
N TRP A 51 -8.62 -15.21 17.12
CA TRP A 51 -7.43 -15.36 16.28
C TRP A 51 -7.68 -15.15 14.78
N SER A 52 -8.93 -15.25 14.32
CA SER A 52 -9.30 -14.98 12.92
C SER A 52 -8.94 -13.55 12.50
N ALA A 53 -9.04 -12.57 13.41
CA ALA A 53 -8.66 -11.19 13.15
C ALA A 53 -7.15 -11.05 12.85
N LEU A 54 -6.30 -11.83 13.55
CA LEU A 54 -4.86 -11.85 13.31
C LEU A 54 -4.51 -12.49 11.97
N ILE A 55 -5.24 -13.53 11.55
CA ILE A 55 -5.03 -14.14 10.23
C ILE A 55 -5.46 -13.19 9.13
N ALA A 56 -6.65 -12.60 9.23
CA ALA A 56 -7.13 -11.63 8.24
C ALA A 56 -6.19 -10.43 8.13
N GLY A 57 -5.76 -9.87 9.27
CA GLY A 57 -4.74 -8.83 9.32
C GLY A 57 -3.42 -9.27 8.70
N GLY A 58 -2.94 -10.48 9.03
CA GLY A 58 -1.71 -11.06 8.48
C GLY A 58 -1.75 -11.19 6.95
N VAL A 59 -2.87 -11.65 6.39
CA VAL A 59 -3.08 -11.74 4.94
C VAL A 59 -3.02 -10.35 4.29
N LEU A 60 -3.66 -9.34 4.89
CA LEU A 60 -3.57 -7.95 4.41
C LEU A 60 -2.13 -7.44 4.45
N LEU A 61 -1.40 -7.66 5.55
CA LEU A 61 0.00 -7.24 5.68
C LEU A 61 0.89 -7.87 4.62
N VAL A 62 0.77 -9.17 4.39
CA VAL A 62 1.51 -9.86 3.32
C VAL A 62 1.14 -9.27 1.95
N GLY A 63 -0.15 -9.03 1.71
CA GLY A 63 -0.64 -8.37 0.49
C GLY A 63 -0.04 -6.98 0.29
N MET A 64 0.06 -6.18 1.35
CA MET A 64 0.66 -4.83 1.30
C MET A 64 2.16 -4.88 1.03
N ILE A 65 2.90 -5.80 1.67
CA ILE A 65 4.33 -6.01 1.40
C ILE A 65 4.53 -6.42 -0.06
N ALA A 66 3.71 -7.35 -0.55
CA ALA A 66 3.73 -7.77 -1.95
C ALA A 66 3.44 -6.59 -2.88
N ALA A 67 2.44 -5.75 -2.57
CA ALA A 67 2.10 -4.56 -3.34
C ALA A 67 3.28 -3.59 -3.42
N ILE A 68 3.94 -3.29 -2.30
CA ILE A 68 5.14 -2.43 -2.26
C ILE A 68 6.23 -2.96 -3.20
N GLY A 69 6.48 -4.27 -3.18
CA GLY A 69 7.44 -4.93 -4.09
C GLY A 69 7.03 -4.86 -5.56
N LEU A 70 5.72 -4.96 -5.83
CA LEU A 70 5.13 -4.95 -7.17
C LEU A 70 4.88 -3.55 -7.74
N LEU A 71 5.11 -2.45 -7.00
CA LEU A 71 4.96 -1.07 -7.51
C LEU A 71 5.88 -0.73 -8.69
N ARG A 72 6.79 -1.64 -9.05
CA ARG A 72 7.62 -1.56 -10.27
C ARG A 72 6.80 -1.79 -11.56
N VAL A 73 5.65 -2.46 -11.47
CA VAL A 73 4.79 -2.82 -12.59
C VAL A 73 3.36 -2.33 -12.35
N GLU A 74 2.55 -2.26 -13.41
CA GLU A 74 1.17 -1.76 -13.33
C GLU A 74 0.29 -2.55 -12.36
N ALA A 75 0.53 -3.86 -12.26
CA ALA A 75 -0.17 -4.76 -11.35
C ALA A 75 -0.06 -4.35 -9.87
N GLY A 76 1.06 -3.73 -9.44
CA GLY A 76 1.22 -3.26 -8.07
C GLY A 76 0.27 -2.12 -7.72
N PHE A 77 -0.07 -1.27 -8.69
CA PHE A 77 -1.03 -0.19 -8.48
C PHE A 77 -2.47 -0.73 -8.40
N ILE A 78 -2.80 -1.75 -9.19
CA ILE A 78 -4.10 -2.43 -9.11
C ILE A 78 -4.25 -3.13 -7.76
N LEU A 79 -3.22 -3.85 -7.31
CA LEU A 79 -3.21 -4.51 -6.01
C LEU A 79 -3.38 -3.50 -4.87
N GLY A 80 -2.74 -2.33 -4.94
CA GLY A 80 -2.93 -1.26 -3.97
C GLY A 80 -4.38 -0.76 -3.90
N TRP A 81 -5.06 -0.61 -5.03
CA TRP A 81 -6.50 -0.29 -5.05
C TRP A 81 -7.37 -1.36 -4.39
N VAL A 82 -7.08 -2.63 -4.67
CA VAL A 82 -7.78 -3.75 -4.02
C VAL A 82 -7.57 -3.70 -2.51
N LEU A 83 -6.35 -3.49 -2.04
CA LEU A 83 -6.04 -3.38 -0.62
C LEU A 83 -6.75 -2.20 0.04
N GLN A 84 -6.81 -1.05 -0.63
CA GLN A 84 -7.56 0.12 -0.13
C GLN A 84 -9.04 -0.19 0.09
N VAL A 85 -9.68 -0.85 -0.88
CA VAL A 85 -11.08 -1.29 -0.73
C VAL A 85 -11.23 -2.27 0.43
N LEU A 86 -10.32 -3.23 0.56
CA LEU A 86 -10.36 -4.20 1.67
C LEU A 86 -10.21 -3.54 3.04
N ILE A 87 -9.32 -2.55 3.17
CA ILE A 87 -9.12 -1.78 4.41
C ILE A 87 -10.36 -0.94 4.73
N LEU A 88 -10.98 -0.33 3.71
CA LEU A 88 -12.22 0.42 3.90
C LEU A 88 -13.37 -0.51 4.34
N LEU A 89 -13.46 -1.71 3.77
CA LEU A 89 -14.41 -2.74 4.21
C LEU A 89 -14.11 -3.22 5.64
N ALA A 90 -12.84 -3.26 6.06
CA ALA A 90 -12.50 -3.54 7.45
C ALA A 90 -13.04 -2.48 8.43
N GLY A 91 -13.44 -1.29 7.93
CA GLY A 91 -14.24 -0.29 8.64
C GLY A 91 -15.50 -0.82 9.30
N PHE A 92 -16.13 -1.86 8.75
CA PHE A 92 -17.30 -2.49 9.36
C PHE A 92 -16.98 -3.22 10.67
N LEU A 93 -15.73 -3.62 10.87
CA LEU A 93 -15.27 -4.25 12.11
C LEU A 93 -14.91 -3.19 13.16
N ASN A 94 -14.26 -2.10 12.72
CA ASN A 94 -13.92 -0.98 13.57
C ASN A 94 -14.13 0.33 12.80
N PRO A 95 -15.09 1.19 13.19
CA PRO A 95 -15.38 2.43 12.47
C PRO A 95 -14.18 3.37 12.29
N ALA A 96 -13.16 3.30 13.15
CA ALA A 96 -11.93 4.07 12.97
C ALA A 96 -11.20 3.72 11.66
N LEU A 97 -11.33 2.48 11.17
CA LEU A 97 -10.75 2.04 9.90
C LEU A 97 -11.42 2.69 8.69
N PHE A 98 -12.66 3.16 8.78
CA PHE A 98 -13.24 3.97 7.70
C PHE A 98 -12.50 5.29 7.53
N ILE A 99 -12.17 5.94 8.65
CA ILE A 99 -11.44 7.21 8.64
C ILE A 99 -10.03 6.97 8.08
N VAL A 100 -9.34 5.95 8.58
CA VAL A 100 -7.99 5.57 8.11
C VAL A 100 -8.02 5.23 6.63
N GLY A 101 -8.90 4.32 6.20
CA GLY A 101 -9.00 3.88 4.81
C GLY A 101 -9.38 5.02 3.87
N ALA A 102 -10.22 5.96 4.30
CA ALA A 102 -10.52 7.15 3.51
C ALA A 102 -9.31 8.08 3.38
N LEU A 103 -8.55 8.30 4.46
CA LEU A 103 -7.35 9.14 4.44
C LEU A 103 -6.24 8.53 3.57
N PHE A 104 -5.92 7.26 3.78
CA PHE A 104 -4.90 6.56 3.01
C PHE A 104 -5.34 6.31 1.57
N GLY A 105 -6.60 5.97 1.33
CA GLY A 105 -7.16 5.83 -0.03
C GLY A 105 -7.18 7.15 -0.79
N GLY A 106 -7.51 8.26 -0.12
CA GLY A 106 -7.43 9.61 -0.70
C GLY A 106 -5.99 10.00 -1.04
N MET A 107 -5.05 9.72 -0.13
CA MET A 107 -3.62 9.95 -0.36
C MET A 107 -3.10 9.07 -1.49
N TRP A 108 -3.50 7.80 -1.55
CA TRP A 108 -3.17 6.86 -2.63
C TRP A 108 -3.66 7.39 -3.98
N TRP A 109 -4.93 7.77 -4.10
CA TRP A 109 -5.49 8.40 -5.30
C TRP A 109 -4.68 9.63 -5.72
N TYR A 110 -4.40 10.52 -4.76
CA TYR A 110 -3.61 11.73 -5.00
C TYR A 110 -2.20 11.39 -5.54
N CYS A 111 -1.51 10.43 -4.93
CA CYS A 111 -0.20 9.97 -5.38
C CYS A 111 -0.24 9.38 -6.80
N MET A 112 -1.31 8.68 -7.18
CA MET A 112 -1.47 8.16 -8.54
C MET A 112 -1.62 9.30 -9.56
N VAL A 113 -2.47 10.28 -9.29
CA VAL A 113 -2.75 11.39 -10.21
C VAL A 113 -1.54 12.34 -10.32
N VAL A 114 -1.03 12.81 -9.19
CA VAL A 114 0.07 13.79 -9.15
C VAL A 114 1.39 13.15 -9.53
N GLY A 115 1.67 11.95 -9.03
CA GLY A 115 2.88 11.22 -9.39
C GLY A 115 2.95 10.96 -10.89
N ALA A 116 1.84 10.53 -11.51
CA ALA A 116 1.79 10.34 -12.96
C ALA A 116 1.97 11.64 -13.75
N ARG A 117 1.45 12.77 -13.24
CA ARG A 117 1.64 14.09 -13.86
C ARG A 117 3.10 14.53 -13.84
N ILE A 118 3.76 14.43 -12.68
CA ILE A 118 5.17 14.82 -12.52
C ILE A 118 6.09 13.90 -13.34
N ASP A 119 5.82 12.60 -13.33
CA ASP A 119 6.61 11.65 -14.12
C ASP A 119 6.49 11.90 -15.63
N ARG A 120 5.32 12.35 -16.13
CA ARG A 120 5.16 12.78 -17.54
C ARG A 120 5.97 14.04 -17.86
N GLN A 121 5.88 15.06 -17.02
CA GLN A 121 6.64 16.31 -17.20
C GLN A 121 8.15 16.06 -17.21
N ARG A 122 8.66 15.16 -16.36
CA ARG A 122 10.09 14.80 -16.36
C ARG A 122 10.52 14.06 -17.62
N LYS A 123 9.64 13.29 -18.27
CA LYS A 123 9.92 12.61 -19.53
C LYS A 123 9.95 13.57 -20.73
N GLU A 124 9.19 14.66 -20.67
CA GLU A 124 9.16 15.69 -21.73
C GLU A 124 10.39 16.61 -21.68
N LEU A 125 10.99 16.79 -20.50
CA LEU A 125 12.15 17.66 -20.28
C LEU A 125 13.51 16.95 -20.43
N ALA A 126 13.53 15.63 -20.60
CA ALA A 126 14.72 14.80 -20.73
C ALA A 126 14.97 14.39 -22.19
#